data_AF-A0A3M1B6H1-F1
#
_entry.id   AF-A0A3M1B6H1-F1
#
_cell.length_a   1.000
_cell.length_b   1.000
_cell.length_c   1.000
_cell.angle_alpha   90.00
_cell.angle_beta   90.00
_cell.angle_gamma   90.00
#
_symmetry.space_group_name_H-M   'P 1'
#
loop_
_entity.id
_entity.type
_entity.pdbx_description
1 polymer ?
#
loop_
_entity_poly.entity_id
_entity_poly.type
_entity_poly.pdbx_seq_one_letter_code
_entity_poly.pdbx_strand_id
1 'polypeptide(L)' 'MLSILIPIYNFNVVELVMELHRQATELDEPVEILAFDDGSEGKWKA' A
#
# COMPACT_ATOMS: atom_id res chain seq x y z
N MET A 1 -1.59 -4.02 16.81
CA MET A 1 -2.01 -4.27 15.40
C MET A 1 -2.40 -2.94 14.75
N LEU A 2 -1.68 -2.55 13.69
CA LEU A 2 -1.89 -1.33 12.90
C LEU A 2 -2.36 -1.69 11.49
N SER A 3 -3.42 -1.05 11.03
CA SER A 3 -3.97 -1.25 9.68
C SER A 3 -3.81 0.00 8.84
N ILE A 4 -3.13 -0.12 7.69
CA ILE A 4 -2.89 0.99 6.76
C ILE A 4 -3.70 0.76 5.50
N LEU A 5 -4.76 1.55 5.29
CA LEU A 5 -5.55 1.57 4.06
C LEU A 5 -5.00 2.61 3.08
N ILE A 6 -4.65 2.16 1.88
CA ILE A 6 -4.15 2.99 0.79
C ILE A 6 -5.15 2.93 -0.36
N PRO A 7 -6.03 3.94 -0.52
CA PRO A 7 -6.81 4.10 -1.74
C PRO A 7 -5.89 4.58 -2.87
N ILE A 8 -6.07 4.01 -4.07
CA ILE A 8 -5.19 4.21 -5.21
C ILE A 8 -6.03 4.63 -6.42
N TYR A 9 -5.61 5.67 -7.13
CA TYR A 9 -6.19 6.03 -8.41
C TYR A 9 -5.09 6.54 -9.35
N ASN A 10 -4.90 5.85 -10.48
CA ASN A 10 -3.95 6.19 -11.54
C ASN A 10 -2.51 6.47 -11.04
N PHE A 11 -2.07 5.73 -10.02
CA PHE A 11 -0.76 5.94 -9.40
C PHE A 11 -0.12 4.61 -8.99
N ASN A 12 1.17 4.44 -9.27
CA ASN A 12 1.94 3.28 -8.82
C ASN A 12 2.43 3.50 -7.39
N VAL A 13 1.84 2.76 -6.44
CA VAL A 13 2.19 2.83 -5.01
C VAL A 13 3.24 1.80 -4.57
N VAL A 14 3.87 1.05 -5.48
CA VAL A 14 4.82 -0.01 -5.12
C VAL A 14 5.95 0.51 -4.22
N GLU A 15 6.55 1.65 -4.55
CA GLU A 15 7.63 2.23 -3.73
C GLU A 15 7.14 2.60 -2.32
N LEU A 16 5.94 3.16 -2.20
CA LEU A 16 5.32 3.49 -0.92
C LEU A 16 5.08 2.22 -0.09
N VAL A 17 4.49 1.19 -0.68
CA VAL A 17 4.20 -0.08 0.00
C VAL A 17 5.49 -0.76 0.46
N MET A 18 6.55 -0.74 -0.36
CA MET A 18 7.85 -1.29 0.00
C MET A 18 8.48 -0.58 1.19
N GLU A 19 8.43 0.75 1.22
CA GLU A 19 8.97 1.52 2.34
C GLU A 19 8.14 1.37 3.62
N LEU A 20 6.80 1.34 3.50
CA LEU A 20 5.93 1.04 4.63
C LEU A 20 6.15 -0.37 5.17
N HIS A 21 6.36 -1.35 4.31
CA HIS A 21 6.71 -2.71 4.72
C HIS A 21 8.06 -2.74 5.44
N ARG A 22 9.08 -2.04 4.93
CA ARG A 22 10.38 -1.91 5.59
C ARG A 22 10.23 -1.35 7.02
N GLN A 23 9.49 -0.25 7.18
CA GLN A 23 9.21 0.34 8.50
C GLN A 23 8.40 -0.61 9.39
N ALA A 24 7.44 -1.34 8.82
CA ALA A 24 6.66 -2.33 9.55
C ALA A 24 7.53 -3.45 10.15
N THR A 25 8.62 -3.85 9.49
CA THR A 25 9.54 -4.87 10.03
C THR A 25 10.35 -4.41 11.23
N GLU A 26 10.40 -3.10 11.51
CA GLU A 26 11.08 -2.51 12.67
C GLU A 26 10.14 -2.30 13.87
N LEU A 27 8.84 -2.54 13.71
CA LEU A 27 7.82 -2.39 14.76
C LEU A 27 7.57 -3.73 15.48
N ASP A 28 7.40 -3.69 16.79
CA ASP A 28 7.02 -4.85 17.61
C ASP A 28 5.52 -5.23 17.49
N GLU A 29 4.76 -4.48 16.70
CA GLU A 29 3.32 -4.64 16.51
C GLU A 29 3.00 -5.18 15.11
N PRO A 30 2.04 -6.11 14.96
CA PRO A 30 1.61 -6.57 13.64
C PRO A 30 1.06 -5.41 12.78
N VAL A 31 1.52 -5.32 11.53
CA VAL A 31 1.05 -4.31 10.57
C VAL A 31 0.43 -5.00 9.36
N GLU A 32 -0.74 -4.54 8.94
CA GLU A 32 -1.35 -4.89 7.65
C GLU A 32 -1.41 -3.68 6.72
N ILE A 33 -1.14 -3.89 5.43
CA ILE A 33 -1.21 -2.87 4.39
C ILE A 33 -2.26 -3.31 3.37
N LEU A 34 -3.31 -2.52 3.23
CA LEU A 34 -4.44 -2.78 2.33
C LEU A 34 -4.39 -1.77 1.17
N ALA A 35 -4.04 -2.25 -0.02
CA ALA A 35 -4.06 -1.46 -1.25
C ALA A 35 -5.41 -1.64 -1.97
N PHE A 36 -6.20 -0.57 -2.06
CA PHE A 36 -7.50 -0.58 -2.73
C PHE A 36 -7.47 0.32 -3.96
N ASP A 37 -7.57 -0.29 -5.14
CA ASP A 37 -7.69 0.44 -6.39
C ASP A 37 -9.11 0.99 -6.58
N ASP A 38 -9.24 2.30 -6.64
CA ASP A 38 -10.49 3.05 -6.84
C ASP A 38 -10.77 3.24 -8.34
N GLY A 39 -10.64 2.14 -9.10
CA GLY A 39 -10.93 2.11 -10.53
C GLY A 39 -9.88 2.81 -11.40
N SER A 40 -8.58 2.55 -11.16
CA SER A 40 -7.53 3.04 -12.06
C SER A 40 -7.75 2.61 -13.50
N GLU A 41 -7.26 3.42 -14.44
CA GLU A 41 -7.52 3.28 -15.87
C GLU A 41 -6.24 3.07 -16.69
N GLY A 42 -6.44 2.59 -17.93
CA GLY A 42 -5.37 2.49 -18.92
C GLY A 42 -4.16 1.72 -18.43
N LYS A 43 -2.98 2.36 -18.48
CA LYS A 43 -1.68 1.76 -18.12
C LYS A 43 -1.53 1.36 -16.65
N TRP A 44 -2.47 1.75 -15.79
CA TRP A 44 -2.42 1.49 -14.36
C TRP A 44 -3.26 0.27 -13.93
N LYS A 45 -4.02 -0.34 -14.85
CA LYS A 45 -4.69 -1.61 -14.60
C LYS A 45 -3.67 -2.75 -14.62
N ALA A 46 -3.77 -3.64 -13.63
CA ALA A 46 -3.01 -4.88 -13.53
C ALA A 46 -3.37 -5.87 -14.65
#